data_AF-A0AAE1RUW0-F1
#
_entry.id   AF-A0AAE1RUW0-F1
#
_cell.length_a   1.000
_cell.length_b   1.000
_cell.length_c   1.000
_cell.angle_alpha   90.00
_cell.angle_beta   90.00
_cell.angle_gamma   90.00
#
_symmetry.space_group_name_H-M   'P 1'
#
loop_
_entity.id
_entity.type
_entity.pdbx_description
1 polymer ?
#
loop_
_entity_poly.entity_id
_entity_poly.type
_entity_poly.pdbx_seq_one_letter_code
_entity_poly.pdbx_strand_id
1 'polypeptide(L)'
;MGEEEEKKVETPKDVADEKAIVLSTLPPSEDKPDDSKALAIVEPETKALVPVEKRGSVDRDATLARLTTEKRLSLIKAWEESEKSKAENKAQKKMSEILAWENSKKASLEAELKRTEEQLLKKKAEYVEKMKNKIALLHKSAEEKRAITAAKRGEDLLNAEEIAAKCQATKTTPKKPLCGCF
;
A
#
# COMPACT_ATOMS: atom_id res chain seq x y z
N MET A 1 5.03 41.86 34.29
CA MET A 1 4.83 40.48 34.79
C MET A 1 4.68 39.63 33.54
N GLY A 2 5.71 38.95 33.04
CA GLY A 2 6.62 38.04 33.78
C GLY A 2 5.79 36.80 34.14
N GLU A 3 6.09 35.55 33.77
CA GLU A 3 7.32 34.82 33.38
C GLU A 3 6.90 33.70 32.37
N GLU A 4 7.64 33.40 31.28
CA GLU A 4 8.65 32.31 31.09
C GLU A 4 8.32 30.96 31.77
N GLU A 5 8.05 29.88 31.00
CA GLU A 5 8.96 28.79 30.52
C GLU A 5 9.28 27.76 31.63
N GLU A 6 9.22 26.43 31.48
CA GLU A 6 9.98 25.48 30.63
C GLU A 6 9.22 24.12 30.60
N LYS A 7 9.08 23.38 29.49
CA LYS A 7 10.01 22.50 28.76
C LYS A 7 10.54 21.27 29.54
N LYS A 8 10.21 20.06 29.06
CA LYS A 8 11.18 18.95 29.00
C LYS A 8 10.99 18.08 27.76
N VAL A 9 12.07 18.01 27.01
CA VAL A 9 12.38 17.15 25.87
C VAL A 9 12.86 15.80 26.40
N GLU A 10 12.56 14.70 25.71
CA GLU A 10 13.53 13.62 25.49
C GLU A 10 13.04 12.61 24.43
N THR A 11 13.84 12.47 23.37
CA THR A 11 13.95 11.28 22.52
C THR A 11 15.33 10.70 22.76
N PRO A 12 15.54 9.40 22.53
CA PRO A 12 16.79 8.99 21.89
C PRO A 12 16.58 8.20 20.59
N LYS A 13 17.54 8.41 19.69
CA LYS A 13 17.81 7.76 18.40
C LYS A 13 18.50 6.39 18.58
N ASP A 14 18.36 5.54 17.56
CA ASP A 14 19.43 4.74 16.90
C ASP A 14 18.78 4.14 15.63
N VAL A 15 19.07 4.48 14.36
CA VAL A 15 20.27 4.53 13.48
C VAL A 15 20.77 3.15 12.98
N ALA A 16 20.75 3.01 11.64
CA ALA A 16 21.49 2.08 10.77
C ALA A 16 21.07 0.59 10.81
N ASP A 17 21.09 -0.21 9.75
CA ASP A 17 21.70 -0.11 8.42
C ASP A 17 21.01 -1.12 7.47
N GLU A 18 21.35 -1.05 6.18
CA GLU A 18 20.78 -1.76 5.05
C GLU A 18 20.86 -3.31 5.11
N LYS A 19 20.03 -3.93 4.25
CA LYS A 19 20.40 -4.94 3.22
C LYS A 19 19.57 -6.23 3.25
N ALA A 20 19.29 -6.70 2.02
CA ALA A 20 18.84 -8.03 1.62
C ALA A 20 17.32 -8.26 1.48
N ILE A 21 16.88 -8.07 0.24
CA ILE A 21 15.87 -8.87 -0.46
C ILE A 21 16.09 -10.37 -0.16
N VAL A 22 15.13 -11.02 0.48
CA VAL A 22 14.83 -12.44 0.25
C VAL A 22 13.32 -12.63 0.27
N LEU A 23 12.82 -12.91 -0.92
CA LEU A 23 11.53 -13.50 -1.23
C LEU A 23 11.34 -14.81 -0.44
N SER A 24 10.41 -14.84 0.51
CA SER A 24 9.92 -16.10 1.10
C SER A 24 8.40 -16.06 1.17
N THR A 25 7.80 -16.39 0.03
CA THR A 25 6.46 -16.94 -0.09
C THR A 25 6.35 -18.16 0.82
N LEU A 26 5.40 -18.13 1.76
CA LEU A 26 5.02 -19.28 2.58
C LEU A 26 4.03 -20.14 1.77
N PRO A 27 4.34 -21.40 1.42
CA PRO A 27 3.35 -22.33 0.92
C PRO A 27 2.62 -23.03 2.10
N PRO A 28 1.30 -23.29 1.98
CA PRO A 28 0.55 -24.08 2.96
C PRO A 28 1.01 -25.54 2.92
N SER A 29 1.11 -26.16 4.10
CA SER A 29 1.49 -27.56 4.29
C SER A 29 0.50 -28.50 3.62
N GLU A 30 1.00 -29.37 2.75
CA GLU A 30 0.27 -30.50 2.20
C GLU A 30 0.29 -31.67 3.21
N ASP A 31 -0.89 -32.02 3.72
CA ASP A 31 -1.11 -33.26 4.46
C ASP A 31 -1.10 -34.46 3.50
N LYS A 32 -0.17 -35.39 3.73
CA LYS A 32 -0.14 -36.71 3.09
C LYS A 32 -1.21 -37.62 3.74
N PRO A 33 -1.99 -38.40 2.97
CA PRO A 33 -2.79 -39.47 3.53
C PRO A 33 -1.92 -40.68 3.88
N ASP A 34 -2.07 -41.14 5.12
CA ASP A 34 -1.42 -42.29 5.75
C ASP A 34 -2.04 -43.60 5.25
N ASP A 35 -1.33 -44.28 4.35
CA ASP A 35 -1.65 -45.62 3.87
C ASP A 35 -1.21 -46.65 4.91
N SER A 36 -2.11 -47.03 5.80
CA SER A 36 -1.96 -48.24 6.63
C SER A 36 -3.29 -48.74 7.16
N LYS A 37 -4.01 -49.51 6.35
CA LYS A 37 -4.97 -50.48 6.88
C LYS A 37 -5.06 -51.76 6.05
N ALA A 38 -4.22 -52.70 6.49
CA ALA A 38 -4.54 -54.10 6.75
C ALA A 38 -5.05 -54.98 5.58
N LEU A 39 -4.07 -55.68 5.01
CA LEU A 39 -3.99 -57.14 4.91
C LEU A 39 -5.21 -57.89 4.36
N ALA A 40 -5.01 -58.35 3.13
CA ALA A 40 -5.62 -59.52 2.54
C ALA A 40 -5.68 -60.72 3.52
N ILE A 41 -6.89 -61.24 3.70
CA ILE A 41 -7.13 -62.64 4.05
C ILE A 41 -7.90 -63.22 2.85
N VAL A 42 -7.17 -63.98 2.04
CA VAL A 42 -7.70 -64.90 1.05
C VAL A 42 -7.70 -66.27 1.71
N GLU A 43 -8.87 -66.84 1.97
CA GLU A 43 -9.07 -68.28 2.12
C GLU A 43 -10.58 -68.60 2.03
N PRO A 44 -10.96 -69.85 1.73
CA PRO A 44 -11.27 -70.27 0.36
C PRO A 44 -12.74 -70.66 0.21
N GLU A 45 -13.13 -70.93 -1.05
CA GLU A 45 -14.41 -71.50 -1.44
C GLU A 45 -14.92 -72.58 -0.49
N THR A 46 -15.97 -72.27 0.27
CA THR A 46 -16.95 -73.28 0.65
C THR A 46 -18.02 -73.29 -0.43
N LYS A 47 -17.85 -74.20 -1.40
CA LYS A 47 -18.94 -74.74 -2.23
C LYS A 47 -20.00 -75.35 -1.30
N ALA A 48 -20.88 -74.51 -0.78
CA ALA A 48 -22.15 -74.96 -0.25
C ALA A 48 -23.06 -75.19 -1.45
N LEU A 49 -23.14 -76.47 -1.84
CA LEU A 49 -24.19 -77.00 -2.71
C LEU A 49 -25.54 -76.67 -2.07
N VAL A 50 -26.12 -75.52 -2.44
CA VAL A 50 -27.52 -75.24 -2.14
C VAL A 50 -28.34 -76.12 -3.10
N PRO A 51 -29.24 -76.97 -2.58
CA PRO A 51 -30.15 -77.73 -3.43
C PRO A 51 -30.83 -76.80 -4.43
N VAL A 52 -30.98 -77.26 -5.68
CA VAL A 52 -31.93 -76.69 -6.65
C VAL A 52 -33.32 -76.92 -6.07
N GLU A 53 -33.69 -76.12 -5.08
CA GLU A 53 -35.06 -75.87 -4.77
C GLU A 53 -35.58 -74.97 -5.87
N LYS A 54 -36.74 -75.33 -6.40
CA LYS A 54 -37.51 -74.49 -7.32
C LYS A 54 -37.91 -73.20 -6.59
N ARG A 55 -36.97 -72.28 -6.38
CA ARG A 55 -37.19 -70.92 -5.88
C ARG A 55 -37.77 -70.13 -7.04
N GLY A 56 -39.09 -70.27 -7.14
CA GLY A 56 -39.88 -69.88 -8.29
C GLY A 56 -39.87 -68.38 -8.58
N SER A 57 -40.47 -68.04 -9.72
CA SER A 57 -40.79 -66.71 -10.25
C SER A 57 -40.89 -65.59 -9.20
N VAL A 58 -41.53 -65.86 -8.06
CA VAL A 58 -41.82 -64.92 -6.96
C VAL A 58 -40.59 -64.17 -6.42
N ASP A 59 -39.41 -64.80 -6.30
CA ASP A 59 -38.20 -64.12 -5.81
C ASP A 59 -37.62 -63.16 -6.87
N ARG A 60 -37.68 -63.57 -8.15
CA ARG A 60 -37.28 -62.71 -9.27
C ARG A 60 -38.22 -61.52 -9.39
N ASP A 61 -39.52 -61.74 -9.27
CA ASP A 61 -40.53 -60.67 -9.32
C ASP A 61 -40.34 -59.67 -8.17
N ALA A 62 -39.99 -60.14 -6.96
CA ALA A 62 -39.65 -59.28 -5.82
C ALA A 62 -38.35 -58.47 -6.06
N THR A 63 -37.30 -59.07 -6.64
CA THR A 63 -36.08 -58.34 -6.99
C THR A 63 -36.31 -57.30 -8.09
N LEU A 64 -37.12 -57.62 -9.11
CA LEU A 64 -37.50 -56.68 -10.15
C LEU A 64 -38.33 -55.52 -9.60
N ALA A 65 -39.26 -55.77 -8.66
CA ALA A 65 -40.01 -54.72 -7.98
C ALA A 65 -39.10 -53.77 -7.16
N ARG A 66 -38.05 -54.31 -6.52
CA ARG A 66 -37.04 -53.49 -5.81
C ARG A 66 -36.22 -52.65 -6.78
N LEU A 67 -35.67 -53.27 -7.83
CA LEU A 67 -34.88 -52.57 -8.85
C LEU A 67 -35.68 -51.46 -9.56
N THR A 68 -36.95 -51.71 -9.87
CA THR A 68 -37.84 -50.69 -10.48
C THR A 68 -38.11 -49.54 -9.52
N THR A 69 -38.29 -49.83 -8.22
CA THR A 69 -38.45 -48.82 -7.18
C THR A 69 -37.17 -48.00 -7.00
N GLU A 70 -36.02 -48.65 -6.94
CA GLU A 70 -34.70 -48.00 -6.85
C GLU A 70 -34.42 -47.11 -8.06
N LYS A 71 -34.74 -47.58 -9.27
CA LYS A 71 -34.64 -46.79 -10.50
C LYS A 71 -35.54 -45.56 -10.44
N ARG A 72 -36.79 -45.71 -9.98
CA ARG A 72 -37.73 -44.58 -9.81
C ARG A 72 -37.21 -43.57 -8.79
N LEU A 73 -36.74 -44.03 -7.62
CA LEU A 73 -36.20 -43.17 -6.57
C LEU A 73 -34.94 -42.43 -7.05
N SER A 74 -34.06 -43.11 -7.78
CA SER A 74 -32.85 -42.51 -8.36
C SER A 74 -33.21 -41.41 -9.37
N LEU A 75 -34.22 -41.63 -10.22
CA LEU A 75 -34.70 -40.61 -11.16
C LEU A 75 -35.30 -39.39 -10.43
N ILE A 76 -36.11 -39.63 -9.39
CA ILE A 76 -36.69 -38.55 -8.57
C ILE A 76 -35.59 -37.73 -7.91
N LYS A 77 -34.59 -38.39 -7.29
CA LYS A 77 -33.44 -37.72 -6.67
C LYS A 77 -32.63 -36.90 -7.68
N ALA A 78 -32.34 -37.47 -8.85
CA ALA A 78 -31.60 -36.76 -9.90
C ALA A 78 -32.38 -35.52 -10.40
N TRP A 79 -33.70 -35.63 -10.52
CA TRP A 79 -34.55 -34.50 -10.89
C TRP A 79 -34.58 -33.43 -9.79
N GLU A 80 -34.75 -33.82 -8.53
CA GLU A 80 -34.72 -32.92 -7.37
C GLU A 80 -33.37 -32.16 -7.30
N GLU A 81 -32.26 -32.87 -7.46
CA GLU A 81 -30.93 -32.26 -7.45
C GLU A 81 -30.72 -31.30 -8.62
N SER A 82 -31.24 -31.64 -9.81
CA SER A 82 -31.25 -30.71 -10.96
C SER A 82 -32.04 -29.44 -10.65
N GLU A 83 -33.22 -29.54 -10.02
CA GLU A 83 -34.02 -28.37 -9.65
C GLU A 83 -33.34 -27.52 -8.57
N LYS A 84 -32.72 -28.16 -7.56
CA LYS A 84 -31.89 -27.48 -6.56
C LYS A 84 -30.72 -26.74 -7.20
N SER A 85 -29.98 -27.41 -8.10
CA SER A 85 -28.86 -26.80 -8.82
C SER A 85 -29.26 -25.60 -9.68
N LYS A 86 -30.45 -25.64 -10.31
CA LYS A 86 -30.99 -24.48 -11.05
C LYS A 86 -31.29 -23.30 -10.12
N ALA A 87 -31.91 -23.56 -8.97
CA ALA A 87 -32.20 -22.52 -7.97
C ALA A 87 -30.90 -21.90 -7.43
N GLU A 88 -29.92 -22.73 -7.10
CA GLU A 88 -28.60 -22.30 -6.61
C GLU A 88 -27.85 -21.48 -7.66
N ASN A 89 -27.78 -21.93 -8.92
CA ASN A 89 -27.14 -21.15 -10.00
C ASN A 89 -27.78 -19.77 -10.18
N LYS A 90 -29.11 -19.69 -10.06
CA LYS A 90 -29.82 -18.41 -10.14
C LYS A 90 -29.44 -17.50 -8.98
N ALA A 91 -29.36 -18.04 -7.76
CA ALA A 91 -28.92 -17.30 -6.58
C ALA A 91 -27.47 -16.83 -6.71
N GLN A 92 -26.55 -17.72 -7.10
CA GLN A 92 -25.13 -17.40 -7.30
C GLN A 92 -24.92 -16.31 -8.37
N LYS A 93 -25.69 -16.36 -9.47
CA LYS A 93 -25.66 -15.29 -10.47
C LYS A 93 -26.07 -13.95 -9.88
N LYS A 94 -27.15 -13.92 -9.07
CA LYS A 94 -27.61 -12.69 -8.41
C LYS A 94 -26.61 -12.17 -7.38
N MET A 95 -26.00 -13.05 -6.60
CA MET A 95 -24.95 -12.67 -5.66
C MET A 95 -23.74 -12.09 -6.40
N SER A 96 -23.34 -12.70 -7.51
CA SER A 96 -22.23 -12.20 -8.35
C SER A 96 -22.55 -10.84 -8.97
N GLU A 97 -23.79 -10.62 -9.44
CA GLU A 97 -24.25 -9.31 -9.93
C GLU A 97 -24.18 -8.23 -8.84
N ILE A 98 -24.61 -8.55 -7.61
CA ILE A 98 -24.54 -7.64 -6.45
C ILE A 98 -23.09 -7.32 -6.10
N LEU A 99 -22.23 -8.33 -5.96
CA LEU A 99 -20.81 -8.15 -5.63
C LEU A 99 -20.08 -7.30 -6.68
N ALA A 100 -20.36 -7.53 -7.97
CA ALA A 100 -19.78 -6.73 -9.03
C ALA A 100 -20.22 -5.26 -8.96
N TRP A 101 -21.51 -5.02 -8.66
CA TRP A 101 -22.03 -3.67 -8.49
C TRP A 101 -21.43 -2.96 -7.26
N GLU A 102 -21.34 -3.65 -6.12
CA GLU A 102 -20.70 -3.15 -4.90
C GLU A 102 -19.23 -2.80 -5.16
N ASN A 103 -18.48 -3.69 -5.81
CA ASN A 103 -17.09 -3.45 -6.16
C ASN A 103 -16.93 -2.25 -7.10
N SER A 104 -17.84 -2.08 -8.08
CA SER A 104 -17.84 -0.91 -8.96
C SER A 104 -18.08 0.39 -8.19
N LYS A 105 -19.02 0.40 -7.25
CA LYS A 105 -19.28 1.57 -6.39
C LYS A 105 -18.10 1.88 -5.47
N LYS A 106 -17.52 0.86 -4.85
CA LYS A 106 -16.32 0.99 -4.03
C LYS A 106 -15.15 1.58 -4.82
N ALA A 107 -14.87 1.04 -6.01
CA ALA A 107 -13.80 1.53 -6.88
C ALA A 107 -14.02 3.00 -7.29
N SER A 108 -15.27 3.42 -7.55
CA SER A 108 -15.58 4.83 -7.84
C SER A 108 -15.22 5.75 -6.66
N LEU A 109 -15.61 5.38 -5.44
CA LEU A 109 -15.33 6.17 -4.24
C LEU A 109 -13.82 6.20 -3.91
N GLU A 110 -13.11 5.08 -4.09
CA GLU A 110 -11.65 5.03 -3.92
C GLU A 110 -10.93 5.90 -4.94
N ALA A 111 -11.42 5.97 -6.18
CA ALA A 111 -10.86 6.86 -7.20
C ALA A 111 -11.07 8.35 -6.86
N GLU A 112 -12.24 8.71 -6.34
CA GLU A 112 -12.51 10.07 -5.84
C GLU A 112 -11.60 10.43 -4.68
N LEU A 113 -11.43 9.53 -3.71
CA LEU A 113 -10.52 9.71 -2.59
C LEU A 113 -9.09 9.99 -3.08
N LYS A 114 -8.54 9.11 -3.93
CA LYS A 114 -7.19 9.29 -4.49
C LYS A 114 -7.03 10.60 -5.25
N ARG A 115 -8.04 11.01 -6.02
CA ARG A 115 -8.03 12.30 -6.73
C ARG A 115 -7.92 13.47 -5.74
N THR A 116 -8.65 13.43 -4.63
CA THR A 116 -8.57 14.49 -3.60
C THR A 116 -7.22 14.49 -2.88
N GLU A 117 -6.67 13.33 -2.58
CA GLU A 117 -5.34 13.19 -1.97
C GLU A 117 -4.24 13.76 -2.88
N GLU A 118 -4.27 13.44 -4.18
CA GLU A 118 -3.34 14.02 -5.15
C GLU A 118 -3.44 15.55 -5.24
N GLN A 119 -4.66 16.10 -5.21
CA GLN A 119 -4.88 17.55 -5.21
C GLN A 119 -4.29 18.20 -3.95
N LEU A 120 -4.48 17.59 -2.78
CA LEU A 120 -3.90 18.06 -1.53
C LEU A 120 -2.37 18.01 -1.55
N LEU A 121 -1.78 16.94 -2.08
CA LEU A 121 -0.33 16.82 -2.23
C LEU A 121 0.25 17.88 -3.17
N LYS A 122 -0.41 18.15 -4.30
CA LYS A 122 -0.05 19.24 -5.22
C LYS A 122 -0.10 20.59 -4.53
N LYS A 123 -1.19 20.88 -3.81
CA LYS A 123 -1.34 22.15 -3.06
C LYS A 123 -0.27 22.32 -1.98
N LYS A 124 0.08 21.24 -1.27
CA LYS A 124 1.17 21.25 -0.29
C LYS A 124 2.51 21.56 -0.95
N ALA A 125 2.82 20.94 -2.09
CA ALA A 125 4.05 21.21 -2.84
C ALA A 125 4.12 22.65 -3.34
N GLU A 126 3.04 23.17 -3.95
CA GLU A 126 2.92 24.56 -4.40
C GLU A 126 3.19 25.55 -3.24
N TYR A 127 2.64 25.28 -2.05
CA TYR A 127 2.82 26.16 -0.89
C TYR A 127 4.26 26.14 -0.37
N VAL A 128 4.87 24.96 -0.28
CA VAL A 128 6.26 24.80 0.12
C VAL A 128 7.18 25.54 -0.84
N GLU A 129 6.97 25.42 -2.15
CA GLU A 129 7.75 26.14 -3.16
C GLU A 129 7.57 27.66 -3.03
N LYS A 130 6.33 28.15 -2.86
CA LYS A 130 6.07 29.58 -2.62
C LYS A 130 6.82 30.11 -1.40
N MET A 131 6.89 29.35 -0.30
CA MET A 131 7.63 29.78 0.89
C MET A 131 9.15 29.78 0.63
N LYS A 132 9.68 28.76 -0.05
CA LYS A 132 11.10 28.74 -0.47
C LYS A 132 11.47 29.92 -1.36
N ASN A 133 10.60 30.27 -2.31
CA ASN A 133 10.80 31.42 -3.20
C ASN A 133 10.80 32.74 -2.41
N LYS A 134 9.92 32.91 -1.43
CA LYS A 134 9.94 34.09 -0.54
C LYS A 134 11.25 34.19 0.25
N ILE A 135 11.73 33.07 0.80
CA ILE A 135 13.01 33.02 1.51
C ILE A 135 14.16 33.40 0.57
N ALA A 136 14.17 32.87 -0.66
CA ALA A 136 15.18 33.19 -1.66
C ALA A 136 15.17 34.68 -2.03
N LEU A 137 13.98 35.29 -2.20
CA LEU A 137 13.85 36.73 -2.46
C LEU A 137 14.38 37.58 -1.31
N LEU A 138 14.10 37.19 -0.06
CA LEU A 138 14.64 37.88 1.12
C LEU A 138 16.18 37.79 1.16
N HIS A 139 16.73 36.61 0.87
CA HIS A 139 18.17 36.42 0.80
C HIS A 139 18.81 37.29 -0.28
N LYS A 140 18.26 37.27 -1.50
CA LYS A 140 18.71 38.08 -2.62
C LYS A 140 18.68 39.57 -2.29
N SER A 141 17.58 40.07 -1.72
CA SER A 141 17.47 41.48 -1.30
C SER A 141 18.51 41.85 -0.23
N ALA A 142 18.78 40.95 0.71
CA ALA A 142 19.82 41.18 1.72
C ALA A 142 21.22 41.21 1.09
N GLU A 143 21.51 40.32 0.15
CA GLU A 143 22.77 40.30 -0.60
C GLU A 143 22.96 41.56 -1.45
N GLU A 144 21.91 42.02 -2.14
CA GLU A 144 21.92 43.29 -2.88
C GLU A 144 22.28 44.47 -1.98
N LYS A 145 21.70 44.55 -0.76
CA LYS A 145 22.07 45.57 0.22
C LYS A 145 23.52 45.46 0.66
N ARG A 146 24.02 44.24 0.93
CA ARG A 146 25.44 44.02 1.28
C ARG A 146 26.37 44.44 0.14
N ALA A 147 26.02 44.13 -1.10
CA ALA A 147 26.79 44.52 -2.28
C ALA A 147 26.84 46.05 -2.45
N ILE A 148 25.72 46.75 -2.27
CA ILE A 148 25.67 48.22 -2.31
C ILE A 148 26.55 48.83 -1.21
N THR A 149 26.48 48.32 0.03
CA THR A 149 27.33 48.80 1.12
C THR A 149 28.81 48.53 0.85
N ALA A 150 29.15 47.36 0.31
CA ALA A 150 30.52 47.03 -0.07
C ALA A 150 31.05 47.94 -1.19
N ALA A 151 30.22 48.26 -2.19
CA ALA A 151 30.56 49.18 -3.27
C ALA A 151 30.83 50.60 -2.74
N LYS A 152 29.96 51.14 -1.89
CA LYS A 152 30.17 52.45 -1.24
C LYS A 152 31.45 52.48 -0.40
N ARG A 153 31.69 51.44 0.39
CA ARG A 153 32.95 51.29 1.14
C ARG A 153 34.16 51.33 0.21
N GLY A 154 34.10 50.64 -0.92
CA GLY A 154 35.17 50.65 -1.93
C GLY A 154 35.39 52.05 -2.52
N GLU A 155 34.31 52.75 -2.86
CA GLU A 155 34.35 54.14 -3.36
C GLU A 155 34.99 55.10 -2.33
N ASP A 156 34.57 55.03 -1.06
CA ASP A 156 35.12 55.87 0.01
C ASP A 156 36.62 55.62 0.23
N LEU A 157 37.06 54.36 0.13
CA LEU A 157 38.49 54.01 0.22
C LEU A 157 39.28 54.56 -0.98
N LEU A 158 38.78 54.38 -2.20
CA LEU A 158 39.43 54.93 -3.40
C LEU A 158 39.51 56.45 -3.37
N ASN A 159 38.44 57.13 -2.91
CA ASN A 159 38.45 58.59 -2.73
C ASN A 159 39.49 59.02 -1.69
N ALA A 160 39.61 58.30 -0.57
CA ALA A 160 40.63 58.59 0.44
C ALA A 160 42.06 58.38 -0.09
N GLU A 161 42.28 57.32 -0.87
CA GLU A 161 43.55 57.05 -1.55
C GLU A 161 43.89 58.14 -2.58
N GLU A 162 42.92 58.58 -3.38
CA GLU A 162 43.09 59.67 -4.35
C GLU A 162 43.47 60.98 -3.65
N ILE A 163 42.76 61.34 -2.57
CA ILE A 163 43.08 62.53 -1.77
C ILE A 163 44.48 62.42 -1.18
N ALA A 164 44.84 61.26 -0.61
CA ALA A 164 46.17 61.03 -0.05
C ALA A 164 47.27 61.17 -1.11
N ALA A 165 47.09 60.56 -2.28
CA ALA A 165 48.02 60.66 -3.41
C ALA A 165 48.17 62.10 -3.90
N LYS A 166 47.05 62.85 -4.02
CA LYS A 166 47.05 64.27 -4.39
C LYS A 166 47.78 65.14 -3.37
N CYS A 167 47.58 64.90 -2.08
CA CYS A 167 48.28 65.60 -1.00
C CYS A 167 49.79 65.31 -1.02
N GLN A 168 50.20 64.07 -1.26
CA GLN A 168 51.61 63.69 -1.42
C GLN A 168 52.26 64.40 -2.62
N ALA A 169 51.58 64.42 -3.78
CA ALA A 169 52.08 65.07 -4.99
C ALA A 169 52.22 66.59 -4.84
N THR A 170 51.28 67.23 -4.14
CA THR A 170 51.25 68.69 -3.93
C THR A 170 51.97 69.16 -2.68
N LYS A 171 52.44 68.24 -1.81
CA LYS A 171 52.99 68.51 -0.46
C LYS A 171 52.05 69.33 0.43
N THR A 172 50.74 69.10 0.28
CA THR A 172 49.70 69.77 1.07
C THR A 172 49.09 68.82 2.10
N THR A 173 48.69 69.34 3.26
CA THR A 173 48.05 68.54 4.32
C THR A 173 46.55 68.42 4.05
N PRO A 174 45.95 67.22 4.20
CA PRO A 174 44.50 67.06 4.07
C PRO A 174 43.74 67.98 5.02
N LYS A 175 42.75 68.71 4.50
CA LYS A 175 41.83 69.52 5.31
C LYS A 175 40.76 68.57 5.91
N LYS A 176 40.80 68.38 7.23
CA LYS A 176 40.08 67.36 8.06
C LYS A 176 38.53 67.54 8.10
N PRO A 177 37.72 66.57 8.60
CA PRO A 177 37.80 65.89 9.92
C PRO A 177 38.48 64.50 9.85
N LEU A 178 39.53 64.14 10.60
CA LEU A 178 39.61 63.79 12.02
C LEU A 178 38.33 63.16 12.62
N CYS A 179 38.32 61.83 12.67
CA CYS A 179 37.65 61.03 13.71
C CYS A 179 36.21 61.46 14.07
N GLY A 180 35.24 61.13 13.21
CA GLY A 180 33.84 61.04 13.63
C GLY A 180 33.55 59.60 14.02
N CYS A 181 33.35 59.34 15.31
CA CYS A 181 32.98 58.03 15.84
C CYS A 181 31.68 57.48 15.22
N PHE A 182 31.60 56.14 15.23
CA PHE A 182 30.53 55.27 14.76
C PHE A 182 29.09 55.75 15.01
#